data_AF-A0AAW5QRC0-F1
#
_entry.id   AF-A0AAW5QRC0-F1
#
_cell.length_a   1.000
_cell.length_b   1.000
_cell.length_c   1.000
_cell.angle_alpha   90.00
_cell.angle_beta   90.00
_cell.angle_gamma   90.00
#
_symmetry.space_group_name_H-M   'P 1'
#
loop_
_entity.id
_entity.type
_entity.pdbx_description
1 polymer ?
#
loop_
_entity_poly.entity_id
_entity_poly.type
_entity_poly.pdbx_seq_one_letter_code
_entity_poly.pdbx_strand_id
1 'polypeptide(L)'
;MVFLLSVVALAVVEVAFMTVQRVYCSPARPKWLDNEPVVMPVSVAFTGVFAASIGAVVATSLDLPLGLWGDIGVSLAAIVMIVLIVWAGFRLVAGRGPAVPR
;
A
#
# COMPACT_ATOMS: atom_id res chain seq x y z
N MET A 1 14.05 15.51 -4.55
CA MET A 1 14.30 14.11 -4.99
C MET A 1 13.81 13.10 -3.95
N VAL A 2 14.11 13.30 -2.65
CA VAL A 2 13.75 12.34 -1.58
C VAL A 2 12.23 12.15 -1.41
N PHE A 3 11.43 13.21 -1.48
CA PHE A 3 9.96 13.11 -1.40
C PHE A 3 9.35 12.19 -2.47
N LEU A 4 9.80 12.31 -3.72
CA LEU A 4 9.29 11.50 -4.83
C LEU A 4 9.69 10.02 -4.65
N LEU A 5 10.88 9.74 -4.10
CA LEU A 5 11.29 8.39 -3.74
C LEU A 5 10.41 7.79 -2.65
N SER A 6 10.07 8.55 -1.60
CA SER A 6 9.14 8.09 -0.55
C SER A 6 7.74 7.80 -1.09
N VAL A 7 7.26 8.64 -2.00
CA VAL A 7 5.98 8.44 -2.70
C VAL A 7 6.00 7.16 -3.54
N VAL A 8 7.07 6.91 -4.30
CA VAL A 8 7.21 5.68 -5.08
C VAL A 8 7.32 4.46 -4.17
N ALA A 9 8.06 4.55 -3.06
CA ALA A 9 8.17 3.48 -2.08
C ALA A 9 6.80 3.12 -1.49
N LEU A 10 6.00 4.12 -1.10
CA LEU A 10 4.63 3.91 -0.62
C LEU A 10 3.77 3.21 -1.68
N ALA A 11 3.86 3.62 -2.95
CA ALA A 11 3.11 2.97 -4.03
C ALA A 11 3.50 1.49 -4.21
N VAL A 12 4.79 1.16 -4.12
CA VAL A 12 5.28 -0.23 -4.21
C VAL A 12 4.77 -1.07 -3.04
N VAL A 13 4.80 -0.52 -1.82
CA VAL A 13 4.27 -1.21 -0.63
C VAL A 13 2.77 -1.43 -0.74
N GLU A 14 2.01 -0.45 -1.23
CA GLU A 14 0.57 -0.58 -1.45
C GLU A 14 0.23 -1.64 -2.51
N VAL A 15 1.02 -1.73 -3.59
CA VAL A 15 0.86 -2.80 -4.59
C VAL A 15 1.16 -4.17 -3.98
N ALA A 16 2.21 -4.28 -3.16
CA ALA A 16 2.50 -5.50 -2.42
C ALA A 16 1.36 -5.87 -1.47
N PHE A 17 0.69 -4.88 -0.86
CA PHE A 17 -0.44 -5.11 0.04
C PHE A 17 -1.62 -5.71 -0.71
N MET A 18 -2.00 -5.09 -1.83
CA MET A 18 -3.11 -5.54 -2.66
C MET A 18 -2.86 -6.94 -3.24
N THR A 19 -1.63 -7.25 -3.64
CA THR A 19 -1.27 -8.59 -4.15
C THR A 19 -1.37 -9.64 -3.05
N VAL A 20 -0.83 -9.37 -1.85
CA VAL A 20 -0.94 -10.27 -0.70
C VAL A 20 -2.41 -10.46 -0.30
N GLN A 21 -3.19 -9.37 -0.18
CA GLN A 21 -4.63 -9.44 0.12
C GLN A 21 -5.38 -10.30 -0.90
N ARG A 22 -5.06 -10.16 -2.19
CA ARG A 22 -5.67 -11.00 -3.24
C ARG A 22 -5.30 -12.48 -3.10
N VAL A 23 -4.08 -12.81 -2.69
CA VAL A 23 -3.68 -14.19 -2.40
C VAL A 23 -4.44 -14.74 -1.18
N TYR A 24 -4.58 -13.94 -0.12
CA TYR A 24 -5.35 -14.31 1.07
C TYR A 24 -6.83 -14.55 0.78
N CYS A 25 -7.43 -13.73 -0.07
CA CYS A 25 -8.84 -13.85 -0.48
C CYS A 25 -9.06 -14.84 -1.63
N SER A 26 -8.02 -15.44 -2.21
CA SER A 26 -8.14 -16.39 -3.32
C SER A 26 -8.65 -17.76 -2.83
N PRO A 27 -9.58 -18.41 -3.55
CA PRO A 27 -9.98 -19.78 -3.25
C PRO A 27 -8.83 -20.80 -3.44
N ALA A 28 -7.77 -20.43 -4.16
CA ALA A 28 -6.57 -21.24 -4.34
C ALA A 28 -5.44 -20.88 -3.34
N ARG A 29 -5.78 -20.32 -2.18
CA ARG A 29 -4.77 -19.90 -1.20
C ARG A 29 -3.93 -21.09 -0.70
N PRO A 30 -2.62 -20.91 -0.46
CA PRO A 30 -1.79 -21.96 0.10
C PRO A 30 -2.23 -22.34 1.53
N LYS A 31 -2.28 -23.63 1.86
CA LYS A 31 -2.69 -24.12 3.20
C LYS A 31 -1.80 -23.63 4.34
N TRP A 32 -0.53 -23.32 4.08
CA TRP A 32 0.37 -22.78 5.10
C TRP A 32 -0.03 -21.36 5.55
N LEU A 33 -0.82 -20.66 4.73
CA LEU A 33 -1.36 -19.34 5.02
C LEU A 33 -2.54 -19.40 6.01
N ASP A 34 -3.02 -20.60 6.35
CA ASP A 34 -4.02 -20.83 7.42
C ASP A 34 -3.35 -21.00 8.78
N ASN A 35 -2.01 -21.18 8.83
CA ASN A 35 -1.28 -21.31 10.07
C ASN A 35 -1.13 -19.94 10.73
N GLU A 36 -1.83 -19.73 11.84
CA GLU A 36 -1.73 -18.56 12.71
C GLU A 36 -0.28 -18.11 13.01
N PRO A 37 0.68 -18.99 13.36
CA PRO A 37 2.06 -18.57 13.61
C PRO A 37 2.79 -18.00 12.38
N VAL A 38 2.26 -18.19 11.17
CA VAL A 38 2.80 -17.59 9.94
C VAL A 38 2.07 -16.29 9.60
N VAL A 39 0.75 -16.25 9.75
CA VAL A 39 -0.08 -15.08 9.41
C VAL A 39 0.23 -13.90 10.33
N MET A 40 0.42 -14.16 11.63
CA MET A 40 0.66 -13.11 12.62
C MET A 40 1.93 -12.29 12.32
N PRO A 41 3.14 -12.89 12.19
CA PRO A 41 4.35 -12.12 11.91
C PRO A 41 4.30 -11.45 10.53
N VAL A 42 3.70 -12.09 9.52
CA VAL A 42 3.53 -11.49 8.19
C VAL A 42 2.67 -10.24 8.29
N SER A 43 1.54 -10.30 9.00
CA SER A 43 0.63 -9.15 9.17
C SER A 43 1.28 -8.01 9.94
N VAL A 44 2.03 -8.33 11.00
CA VAL A 44 2.76 -7.33 11.81
C VAL A 44 3.86 -6.66 10.99
N ALA A 45 4.69 -7.45 10.31
CA ALA A 45 5.75 -6.93 9.45
C ALA A 45 5.16 -6.04 8.35
N PHE A 46 4.07 -6.47 7.73
CA PHE A 46 3.39 -5.69 6.70
C PHE A 46 2.86 -4.36 7.22
N THR A 47 2.15 -4.39 8.36
CA THR A 47 1.60 -3.18 9.00
C THR A 47 2.72 -2.20 9.35
N GLY A 48 3.85 -2.71 9.88
CA GLY A 48 5.02 -1.90 10.20
C GLY A 48 5.63 -1.23 8.97
N VAL A 49 5.82 -1.98 7.87
CA VAL A 49 6.38 -1.44 6.61
C VAL A 49 5.45 -0.40 5.99
N PHE A 50 4.14 -0.62 6.04
CA PHE A 50 3.16 0.35 5.55
C PHE A 50 3.19 1.65 6.37
N ALA A 51 3.17 1.55 7.69
CA ALA A 51 3.26 2.71 8.58
C ALA A 51 4.59 3.47 8.40
N ALA A 52 5.71 2.76 8.26
CA ALA A 52 7.01 3.36 8.00
C ALA A 52 7.06 4.11 6.67
N SER A 53 6.40 3.58 5.63
CA SER A 53 6.32 4.22 4.31
C SER A 53 5.52 5.52 4.34
N ILE A 54 4.39 5.53 5.06
CA ILE A 54 3.63 6.76 5.33
C ILE A 54 4.48 7.76 6.10
N GLY A 55 5.15 7.31 7.17
CA GLY A 55 6.05 8.15 7.97
C GLY A 55 7.16 8.77 7.13
N ALA A 56 7.72 8.04 6.17
CA ALA A 56 8.74 8.54 5.25
C ALA A 56 8.19 9.62 4.30
N VAL A 57 6.96 9.48 3.80
CA VAL A 57 6.30 10.52 2.98
C VAL A 57 6.07 11.79 3.81
N VAL A 58 5.58 11.65 5.04
CA VAL A 58 5.38 12.80 5.95
C VAL A 58 6.71 13.47 6.28
N ALA A 59 7.72 12.71 6.71
CA ALA A 59 9.03 13.24 7.07
C ALA A 59 9.68 14.01 5.91
N THR A 60 9.61 13.47 4.69
CA THR A 60 10.19 14.10 3.50
C THR A 60 9.34 15.25 2.94
N SER A 61 8.08 15.35 3.33
CA SER A 61 7.23 16.50 2.96
C SER A 61 7.57 17.74 3.77
N LEU A 62 8.08 17.60 4.99
CA LEU A 62 8.48 18.72 5.85
C LEU A 62 9.72 19.47 5.33
N ASP A 63 10.44 18.88 4.37
CA ASP A 63 11.55 19.53 3.66
C ASP A 63 11.06 20.44 2.52
N LEU A 64 9.76 20.52 2.26
CA LEU A 64 9.18 21.39 1.23
C LEU A 64 9.11 22.85 1.73
N PRO A 65 9.27 23.84 0.83
CA PRO A 65 9.28 25.26 1.21
C PRO A 65 7.86 25.85 1.32
N LEU A 66 6.84 25.06 1.65
CA LEU A 66 5.42 25.46 1.60
C LEU A 66 4.87 25.90 2.96
N GLY A 67 5.65 25.69 4.02
CA GLY A 67 5.25 25.93 5.41
C GLY A 67 4.47 24.74 5.98
N LEU A 68 4.49 24.59 7.31
CA LEU A 68 4.09 23.34 7.99
C LEU A 68 2.70 22.82 7.60
N TRP A 69 1.71 23.71 7.44
CA TRP A 69 0.36 23.31 6.99
C TRP A 69 0.30 22.93 5.50
N GLY A 70 1.14 23.57 4.67
CA GLY A 70 1.29 23.21 3.25
C GLY A 70 1.96 21.85 3.09
N ASP A 71 3.01 21.58 3.86
CA ASP A 71 3.77 20.32 3.85
C ASP A 71 2.90 19.13 4.29
N ILE A 72 2.13 19.32 5.37
CA ILE A 72 1.13 18.36 5.84
C ILE A 72 0.03 18.15 4.78
N GLY A 73 -0.45 19.23 4.16
CA GLY A 73 -1.45 19.14 3.10
C GLY A 73 -0.96 18.33 1.89
N VAL A 74 0.29 18.55 1.48
CA VAL A 74 0.91 17.83 0.35
C VAL A 74 1.15 16.37 0.68
N SER A 75 1.65 16.02 1.87
CA SER A 75 1.83 14.62 2.26
C SER A 75 0.51 13.87 2.32
N LEU A 76 -0.52 14.43 2.96
CA LEU A 76 -1.85 13.83 3.01
C LEU A 76 -2.44 13.64 1.61
N ALA A 77 -2.38 14.66 0.76
CA ALA A 77 -2.88 14.57 -0.60
C ALA A 77 -2.14 13.49 -1.41
N ALA A 78 -0.81 13.42 -1.28
CA ALA A 78 0.01 12.41 -1.95
C ALA A 78 -0.36 11.00 -1.48
N ILE A 79 -0.44 10.75 -0.17
CA ILE A 79 -0.80 9.45 0.39
C ILE A 79 -2.17 9.01 -0.13
N VAL A 80 -3.18 9.87 -0.02
CA VAL A 80 -4.56 9.56 -0.47
C VAL A 80 -4.59 9.28 -1.97
N MET A 81 -3.93 10.11 -2.78
CA MET A 81 -3.87 9.92 -4.23
C MET A 81 -3.22 8.58 -4.59
N ILE A 82 -2.11 8.22 -3.96
CA ILE A 82 -1.41 6.96 -4.22
C ILE A 82 -2.30 5.76 -3.89
N VAL A 83 -2.91 5.76 -2.71
CA VAL A 83 -3.82 4.70 -2.28
C VAL A 83 -4.97 4.54 -3.27
N LEU A 84 -5.60 5.64 -3.69
CA LEU A 84 -6.69 5.61 -4.67
C LEU A 84 -6.23 5.12 -6.05
N ILE A 85 -5.09 5.60 -6.54
CA ILE A 85 -4.53 5.19 -7.85
C ILE A 85 -4.19 3.70 -7.84
N VAL A 86 -3.50 3.23 -6.82
CA VAL A 86 -3.11 1.82 -6.70
C VAL A 86 -4.34 0.95 -6.56
N TRP A 87 -5.32 1.34 -5.74
CA TRP A 87 -6.57 0.60 -5.59
C TRP A 87 -7.38 0.55 -6.89
N ALA A 88 -7.55 1.68 -7.59
CA ALA A 88 -8.26 1.75 -8.85
C ALA A 88 -7.54 0.94 -9.93
N GLY A 89 -6.21 1.08 -10.04
CA GLY A 89 -5.40 0.29 -10.96
C GLY A 89 -5.51 -1.20 -10.69
N PHE A 90 -5.43 -1.61 -9.42
CA PHE A 90 -5.57 -3.01 -9.04
C PHE A 90 -6.96 -3.55 -9.35
N ARG A 91 -8.03 -2.78 -9.12
CA ARG A 91 -9.40 -3.15 -9.49
C ARG A 91 -9.58 -3.32 -11.00
N LEU A 92 -9.01 -2.43 -11.80
CA LEU A 92 -9.07 -2.51 -13.26
C LEU A 92 -8.30 -3.73 -13.80
N VAL A 93 -7.16 -4.07 -13.20
CA VAL A 93 -6.39 -5.27 -13.55
C VAL A 93 -7.08 -6.54 -13.07
N ALA A 94 -7.69 -6.51 -11.88
CA ALA A 94 -8.42 -7.64 -11.31
C ALA A 94 -9.76 -7.92 -12.02
N GLY A 95 -10.47 -6.89 -12.47
CA GLY A 95 -11.75 -6.98 -13.20
C GLY A 95 -11.64 -7.54 -14.62
N ARG A 96 -10.42 -7.83 -15.12
CA ARG A 96 -10.17 -8.50 -16.41
C ARG A 96 -9.92 -10.02 -16.28
N GLY A 97 -10.15 -10.62 -15.11
CA GLY A 97 -10.13 -12.08 -14.94
C GLY A 97 -11.44 -12.75 -15.41
N PRO A 98 -11.40 -13.95 -16.01
CA PRO A 98 -12.57 -14.62 -16.57
C PRO A 98 -13.67 -14.78 -15.52
N ALA A 99 -14.91 -14.49 -15.92
CA ALA A 99 -16.10 -14.69 -15.11
C ALA A 99 -16.11 -16.13 -14.57
N VAL A 100 -15.96 -16.27 -13.25
CA VAL A 100 -16.21 -17.55 -12.57
C VAL A 100 -17.73 -17.70 -12.50
N PRO A 101 -18.33 -18.73 -13.13
CA PRO A 101 -19.74 -19.03 -12.95
C PRO A 101 -19.95 -19.36 -11.47
N ARG A 102 -20.98 -18.73 -10.89
CA ARG A 102 -21.40 -18.92 -9.49
C ARG A 102 -21.78 -20.36 -9.20
#